data_AF-A0AAE3K8J0-F1
#
_entry.id   AF-A0AAE3K8J0-F1
#
_cell.length_a   1.000
_cell.length_b   1.000
_cell.length_c   1.000
_cell.angle_alpha   90.00
_cell.angle_beta   90.00
_cell.angle_gamma   90.00
#
_symmetry.space_group_name_H-M   'P 1'
#
loop_
_entity.id
_entity.type
_entity.pdbx_description
1 polymer ?
#
loop_
_entity_poly.entity_id
_entity_poly.type
_entity_poly.pdbx_seq_one_letter_code
_entity_poly.pdbx_strand_id
1 'polypeptide(L)'
;MNNPRRRAVLKTAGGLVVIGALAGCNGNGNGNGVDPTEEEEDPTEEEEEDPTEEEEETEEEEEEEEEETEEEEEEDGDAGLRVAHASPDAPAVDVSVDGEPVIEQLAFREVSEYAGLPGGSYQVTVAASDDPDTIVFDSEVEVEDGMDYTVVALGELADDATQPFEVAVYEDDNSDPGADNSRARVLHASPDAPAVDIVAEGVGPLVEGLDFAEAEYAEAPAGDYTLGVVPAANGAEEEEEEQEEQEEEQDQEEEDEQEQEEEDAPEDENGNGDLEDAVATVDVTLEGGTVYTAIAVGYLDPEASDSDEEFGIALVEDAVDGQRVGAEEEEEAPEEEEEEEEEEEEEEEEAPEEEEEEEEEEN
;
A
#
# COMPACT_ATOMS: atom_id res chain seq x y z
N MET A 1 -10.82 -4.69 -39.83
CA MET A 1 -10.99 -3.26 -39.49
C MET A 1 -12.14 -3.12 -38.51
N ASN A 2 -11.87 -2.38 -37.45
CA ASN A 2 -12.74 -1.88 -36.37
C ASN A 2 -12.85 -2.77 -35.13
N ASN A 3 -11.86 -2.55 -34.26
CA ASN A 3 -11.91 -2.70 -32.82
C ASN A 3 -12.70 -1.52 -32.22
N PRO A 4 -13.65 -1.70 -31.29
CA PRO A 4 -14.10 -0.64 -30.40
C PRO A 4 -13.41 -0.78 -29.04
N ARG A 5 -12.48 0.15 -28.78
CA ARG A 5 -11.80 0.38 -27.50
C ARG A 5 -12.84 0.56 -26.37
N ARG A 6 -12.72 -0.20 -25.29
CA ARG A 6 -13.38 0.09 -24.02
C ARG A 6 -12.67 1.30 -23.39
N ARG A 7 -13.47 2.25 -22.89
CA ARG A 7 -13.01 3.41 -22.15
C ARG A 7 -13.00 3.02 -20.67
N ALA A 8 -11.83 2.99 -20.05
CA ALA A 8 -11.72 3.05 -18.60
C ALA A 8 -12.26 4.42 -18.14
N VAL A 9 -13.21 4.39 -17.22
CA VAL A 9 -13.77 5.58 -16.57
C VAL A 9 -13.16 5.60 -15.18
N LEU A 10 -12.08 6.36 -15.00
CA LEU A 10 -11.58 6.71 -13.67
C LEU A 10 -12.66 7.51 -12.94
N LYS A 11 -13.12 7.00 -11.80
CA LYS A 11 -13.95 7.74 -10.85
C LYS A 11 -13.03 8.55 -9.92
N THR A 12 -12.71 9.77 -10.31
CA THR A 12 -12.09 10.75 -9.39
C THR A 12 -13.12 11.20 -8.35
N ALA A 13 -12.94 10.80 -7.09
CA ALA A 13 -13.65 11.38 -5.95
C ALA A 13 -12.98 12.72 -5.58
N GLY A 14 -13.46 13.81 -6.18
CA GLY A 14 -13.02 15.17 -5.83
C GLY A 14 -13.63 15.64 -4.51
N GLY A 15 -12.81 15.71 -3.47
CA GLY A 15 -13.12 16.41 -2.22
C GLY A 15 -13.09 17.94 -2.42
N LEU A 16 -14.15 18.62 -2.00
CA LEU A 16 -14.28 20.08 -2.05
C LEU A 16 -14.41 20.61 -0.61
N VAL A 17 -13.30 21.00 0.00
CA VAL A 17 -13.30 21.77 1.27
C VAL A 17 -13.44 23.25 0.92
N VAL A 18 -14.63 23.80 1.18
CA VAL A 18 -14.89 25.24 1.08
C VAL A 18 -14.61 25.89 2.44
N ILE A 19 -13.43 26.49 2.60
CA ILE A 19 -13.18 27.43 3.71
C ILE A 19 -13.78 28.79 3.30
N GLY A 20 -15.00 29.04 3.77
CA GLY A 20 -15.65 30.34 3.65
C GLY A 20 -15.44 31.18 4.90
N ALA A 21 -14.52 32.14 4.84
CA ALA A 21 -14.57 33.33 5.69
C ALA A 21 -15.31 34.45 4.96
N LEU A 22 -16.29 35.09 5.60
CA LEU A 22 -16.43 36.57 5.73
C LEU A 22 -17.83 37.01 6.23
N ALA A 23 -17.78 37.82 7.29
CA ALA A 23 -18.61 38.99 7.62
C ALA A 23 -20.09 38.84 8.04
N GLY A 24 -20.40 39.38 9.22
CA GLY A 24 -21.78 39.67 9.64
C GLY A 24 -21.95 40.28 11.04
N CYS A 25 -21.45 41.49 11.28
CA CYS A 25 -21.97 42.36 12.36
C CYS A 25 -23.45 42.69 12.12
N ASN A 26 -24.33 42.62 13.14
CA ASN A 26 -25.27 43.70 13.50
C ASN A 26 -26.16 43.42 14.75
N GLY A 27 -26.30 44.43 15.62
CA GLY A 27 -27.56 44.77 16.33
C GLY A 27 -27.68 44.40 17.82
N ASN A 28 -27.39 45.29 18.79
CA ASN A 28 -28.17 46.46 19.28
C ASN A 28 -29.28 46.12 20.31
N GLY A 29 -29.12 46.58 21.57
CA GLY A 29 -30.17 46.55 22.59
C GLY A 29 -29.86 47.24 23.92
N ASN A 30 -29.96 48.57 23.94
CA ASN A 30 -30.07 49.49 25.08
C ASN A 30 -30.89 48.99 26.31
N GLY A 31 -30.51 49.39 27.54
CA GLY A 31 -31.48 49.47 28.64
C GLY A 31 -30.95 49.64 30.07
N ASN A 32 -30.72 50.88 30.49
CA ASN A 32 -30.40 51.35 31.83
C ASN A 32 -31.57 51.15 32.84
N GLY A 33 -31.31 50.81 34.12
CA GLY A 33 -32.37 50.81 35.15
C GLY A 33 -32.02 50.35 36.57
N VAL A 34 -31.45 51.27 37.36
CA VAL A 34 -31.66 51.57 38.82
C VAL A 34 -31.84 50.45 39.90
N ASP A 35 -30.92 50.52 40.87
CA ASP A 35 -30.95 50.32 42.36
C ASP A 35 -32.35 50.39 43.06
N PRO A 36 -32.66 49.74 44.24
CA PRO A 36 -31.82 49.73 45.46
C PRO A 36 -31.88 48.57 46.50
N THR A 37 -30.88 48.55 47.42
CA THR A 37 -30.89 48.16 48.87
C THR A 37 -31.21 46.69 49.25
N GLU A 38 -30.55 45.97 50.18
CA GLU A 38 -30.09 46.27 51.54
C GLU A 38 -28.97 45.28 52.01
N GLU A 39 -28.12 45.76 52.93
CA GLU A 39 -27.57 45.03 54.13
C GLU A 39 -26.55 43.88 53.90
N GLU A 40 -25.35 43.77 54.49
CA GLU A 40 -24.73 44.34 55.71
C GLU A 40 -23.17 44.17 55.69
N GLU A 41 -22.51 45.05 56.46
CA GLU A 41 -21.23 44.94 57.20
C GLU A 41 -19.85 45.02 56.49
N ASP A 42 -19.20 46.14 56.76
CA ASP A 42 -17.77 46.53 56.79
C ASP A 42 -17.02 45.86 57.99
N PRO A 43 -15.71 46.07 58.32
CA PRO A 43 -14.54 46.61 57.59
C PRO A 43 -13.23 45.78 57.76
N THR A 44 -12.17 46.18 57.04
CA THR A 44 -10.86 46.72 57.55
C THR A 44 -9.72 46.40 56.57
N GLU A 45 -9.23 47.42 55.86
CA GLU A 45 -7.91 48.10 56.03
C GLU A 45 -6.75 47.34 55.33
N GLU A 46 -5.78 47.90 54.63
CA GLU A 46 -5.39 49.26 54.20
C GLU A 46 -4.22 49.11 53.20
N GLU A 47 -4.14 50.04 52.21
CA GLU A 47 -2.95 50.69 51.59
C GLU A 47 -1.82 49.82 50.94
N GLU A 48 -1.03 50.21 49.93
CA GLU A 48 -0.38 51.47 49.45
C GLU A 48 0.03 51.23 47.96
N GLU A 49 -0.13 52.18 47.01
CA GLU A 49 0.90 53.10 46.42
C GLU A 49 1.95 52.43 45.50
N ASP A 50 2.48 52.96 44.39
CA ASP A 50 2.25 54.06 43.42
C ASP A 50 3.31 53.78 42.28
N PRO A 51 3.76 54.69 41.37
CA PRO A 51 3.84 54.46 39.93
C PRO A 51 5.30 54.55 39.41
N THR A 52 5.52 54.60 38.08
CA THR A 52 6.50 55.47 37.35
C THR A 52 6.58 54.99 35.88
N GLU A 53 6.15 55.80 34.90
CA GLU A 53 6.97 56.67 34.02
C GLU A 53 7.93 55.84 33.13
N GLU A 54 7.57 55.59 31.88
CA GLU A 54 7.88 56.37 30.65
C GLU A 54 9.35 56.24 30.19
N GLU A 55 9.54 56.44 28.88
CA GLU A 55 10.78 56.44 28.08
C GLU A 55 11.15 55.09 27.43
N GLU A 56 11.62 55.00 26.20
CA GLU A 56 11.66 55.83 24.98
C GLU A 56 12.05 54.84 23.86
N GLU A 57 11.79 55.18 22.61
CA GLU A 57 12.08 54.33 21.46
C GLU A 57 13.58 54.20 21.18
N THR A 58 14.05 52.98 20.93
CA THR A 58 15.31 52.70 20.23
C THR A 58 15.11 51.52 19.30
N GLU A 59 15.17 51.80 18.00
CA GLU A 59 15.34 50.83 16.91
C GLU A 59 16.74 50.21 17.06
N GLU A 60 16.83 48.89 17.23
CA GLU A 60 18.06 48.12 17.04
C GLU A 60 17.75 46.89 16.18
N GLU A 61 18.13 47.04 14.91
CA GLU A 61 18.69 46.06 13.96
C GLU A 61 18.35 44.58 14.21
N GLU A 62 17.44 44.07 13.36
CA GLU A 62 17.22 42.63 13.14
C GLU A 62 18.47 42.08 12.42
N GLU A 63 19.33 41.37 13.16
CA GLU A 63 20.29 40.44 12.54
C GLU A 63 19.48 39.20 12.13
N GLU A 64 19.31 39.05 10.83
CA GLU A 64 18.79 37.84 10.20
C GLU A 64 19.82 36.73 10.40
N GLU A 65 19.61 35.89 11.43
CA GLU A 65 20.14 34.53 11.41
C GLU A 65 19.28 33.77 10.40
N GLU A 66 19.77 33.69 9.16
CA GLU A 66 19.31 32.70 8.20
C GLU A 66 19.70 31.34 8.77
N GLU A 67 18.79 30.73 9.54
CA GLU A 67 18.80 29.27 9.68
C GLU A 67 18.49 28.74 8.28
N GLU A 68 19.55 28.39 7.55
CA GLU A 68 19.44 27.50 6.41
C GLU A 68 18.94 26.17 6.98
N THR A 69 17.61 26.03 7.00
CA THR A 69 16.98 24.72 6.99
C THR A 69 17.44 24.08 5.68
N GLU A 70 18.47 23.25 5.77
CA GLU A 70 18.67 22.17 4.81
C GLU A 70 17.33 21.43 4.79
N GLU A 71 16.53 21.70 3.76
CA GLU A 71 15.42 20.83 3.41
C GLU A 71 16.12 19.51 3.09
N GLU A 72 16.10 18.58 4.05
CA GLU A 72 16.28 17.17 3.75
C GLU A 72 15.20 16.89 2.70
N GLU A 73 15.57 16.95 1.42
CA GLU A 73 14.77 16.37 0.36
C GLU A 73 14.66 14.90 0.78
N GLU A 74 13.50 14.52 1.33
CA GLU A 74 13.17 13.11 1.42
C GLU A 74 13.19 12.64 -0.02
N GLU A 75 14.29 12.00 -0.42
CA GLU A 75 14.30 11.24 -1.65
C GLU A 75 13.25 10.16 -1.43
N ASP A 76 12.05 10.40 -1.97
CA ASP A 76 11.02 9.39 -2.10
C ASP A 76 11.72 8.23 -2.82
N GLY A 77 12.09 7.19 -2.08
CA GLY A 77 12.92 6.10 -2.60
C GLY A 77 12.27 5.45 -3.82
N ASP A 78 13.04 4.75 -4.66
CA ASP A 78 12.49 4.13 -5.87
C ASP A 78 11.22 3.31 -5.60
N ALA A 79 10.26 3.40 -6.52
CA ALA A 79 9.08 2.54 -6.53
C ALA A 79 9.50 1.06 -6.61
N GLY A 80 8.80 0.18 -5.91
CA GLY A 80 9.00 -1.26 -6.00
C GLY A 80 8.01 -1.88 -6.97
N LEU A 81 8.48 -2.60 -7.99
CA LEU A 81 7.61 -3.39 -8.86
C LEU A 81 8.02 -4.86 -8.83
N ARG A 82 7.06 -5.76 -8.61
CA ARG A 82 7.26 -7.21 -8.73
C ARG A 82 6.14 -7.88 -9.49
N VAL A 83 6.35 -9.15 -9.84
CA VAL A 83 5.37 -9.95 -10.58
C VAL A 83 5.08 -11.27 -9.87
N ALA A 84 3.81 -11.66 -9.83
CA ALA A 84 3.34 -12.95 -9.36
C ALA A 84 2.64 -13.73 -10.47
N HIS A 85 2.97 -15.01 -10.62
CA HIS A 85 2.30 -15.89 -11.57
C HIS A 85 1.27 -16.79 -10.87
N ALA A 86 0.00 -16.41 -10.96
CA ALA A 86 -1.11 -17.12 -10.33
C ALA A 86 -2.10 -17.78 -11.32
N SER A 87 -1.84 -17.70 -12.63
CA SER A 87 -2.59 -18.44 -13.64
C SER A 87 -2.17 -19.92 -13.67
N PRO A 88 -3.07 -20.89 -13.38
CA PRO A 88 -2.66 -22.28 -13.18
C PRO A 88 -2.47 -23.09 -14.47
N ASP A 89 -3.09 -22.70 -15.59
CA ASP A 89 -2.97 -23.38 -16.89
C ASP A 89 -2.00 -22.67 -17.86
N ALA A 90 -1.48 -21.50 -17.47
CA ALA A 90 -0.49 -20.77 -18.25
C ALA A 90 0.92 -21.35 -18.08
N PRO A 91 1.73 -21.37 -19.16
CA PRO A 91 3.16 -21.67 -19.03
C PRO A 91 3.88 -20.56 -18.27
N ALA A 92 5.12 -20.83 -17.85
CA ALA A 92 5.98 -19.81 -17.26
C ALA A 92 6.06 -18.56 -18.15
N VAL A 93 6.20 -17.38 -17.52
CA VAL A 93 6.19 -16.10 -18.22
C VAL A 93 7.52 -15.37 -18.14
N ASP A 94 7.82 -14.63 -19.20
CA ASP A 94 8.88 -13.63 -19.24
C ASP A 94 8.25 -12.23 -19.12
N VAL A 95 8.89 -11.38 -18.34
CA VAL A 95 8.44 -9.99 -18.11
C VAL A 95 9.50 -9.05 -18.63
N SER A 96 9.05 -8.02 -19.35
CA SER A 96 9.90 -6.91 -19.79
C SER A 96 9.30 -5.56 -19.45
N VAL A 97 10.18 -4.60 -19.14
CA VAL A 97 9.86 -3.22 -18.82
C VAL A 97 10.54 -2.34 -19.87
N ASP A 98 9.76 -1.54 -20.59
CA ASP A 98 10.22 -0.73 -21.74
C ASP A 98 10.99 -1.54 -22.80
N GLY A 99 10.68 -2.83 -22.91
CA GLY A 99 11.31 -3.78 -23.83
C GLY A 99 12.62 -4.39 -23.34
N GLU A 100 13.08 -4.07 -22.13
CA GLU A 100 14.20 -4.75 -21.48
C GLU A 100 13.68 -5.92 -20.63
N PRO A 101 14.22 -7.15 -20.79
CA PRO A 101 13.79 -8.29 -19.99
C PRO A 101 14.25 -8.11 -18.53
N VAL A 102 13.31 -8.23 -17.60
CA VAL A 102 13.56 -8.09 -16.15
C VAL A 102 13.42 -9.42 -15.41
N ILE A 103 12.48 -10.26 -15.83
CA ILE A 103 12.22 -11.57 -15.24
C ILE A 103 12.10 -12.59 -16.37
N GLU A 104 12.77 -13.73 -16.23
CA GLU A 104 12.73 -14.82 -17.20
C GLU A 104 12.24 -16.10 -16.53
N GLN A 105 11.31 -16.81 -17.19
CA GLN A 105 10.76 -18.10 -16.76
C GLN A 105 10.14 -18.09 -15.35
N LEU A 106 9.39 -17.05 -15.00
CA LEU A 106 8.62 -17.01 -13.76
C LEU A 106 7.58 -18.13 -13.79
N ALA A 107 7.75 -19.15 -12.95
CA ALA A 107 6.87 -20.32 -12.93
C ALA A 107 5.57 -20.03 -12.18
N PHE A 108 4.54 -20.83 -12.43
CA PHE A 108 3.32 -20.81 -11.62
C PHE A 108 3.62 -20.99 -10.12
N ARG A 109 2.93 -20.21 -9.27
CA ARG A 109 3.16 -20.02 -7.82
C ARG A 109 4.40 -19.21 -7.44
N GLU A 110 5.19 -18.75 -8.41
CA GLU A 110 6.36 -17.92 -8.13
C GLU A 110 5.97 -16.43 -8.07
N VAL A 111 6.60 -15.73 -7.14
CA VAL A 111 6.55 -14.28 -7.00
C VAL A 111 8.00 -13.79 -7.06
N SER A 112 8.28 -12.81 -7.91
CA SER A 112 9.61 -12.23 -8.02
C SER A 112 9.96 -11.37 -6.81
N GLU A 113 11.24 -11.06 -6.66
CA GLU A 113 11.69 -9.96 -5.80
C GLU A 113 11.20 -8.61 -6.38
N TYR A 114 11.18 -7.58 -5.54
CA TYR A 114 10.91 -6.21 -5.98
C TYR A 114 12.10 -5.67 -6.78
N ALA A 115 11.82 -5.12 -7.95
CA ALA A 115 12.76 -4.29 -8.70
C ALA A 115 12.50 -2.82 -8.35
N GLY A 116 13.56 -2.09 -7.99
CA GLY A 116 13.52 -0.64 -7.83
C GLY A 116 13.39 0.05 -9.19
N LEU A 117 12.42 0.94 -9.32
CA LEU A 117 12.18 1.75 -10.50
C LEU A 117 11.92 3.20 -10.06
N PRO A 118 12.50 4.20 -10.73
CA PRO A 118 12.09 5.58 -10.51
C PRO A 118 10.60 5.75 -10.80
N GLY A 119 9.92 6.67 -10.11
CA GLY A 119 8.53 7.00 -10.36
C GLY A 119 8.29 7.41 -11.81
N GLY A 120 7.24 6.86 -12.41
CA GLY A 120 6.95 7.08 -13.82
C GLY A 120 5.98 6.09 -14.46
N SER A 121 5.85 6.21 -15.77
CA SER A 121 5.03 5.32 -16.59
C SER A 121 5.93 4.38 -17.38
N TYR A 122 5.72 3.08 -17.21
CA TYR A 122 6.52 2.04 -17.84
C TYR A 122 5.66 1.15 -18.73
N GLN A 123 6.16 0.80 -19.91
CA GLN A 123 5.52 -0.19 -20.76
C GLN A 123 5.87 -1.60 -20.24
N VAL A 124 4.93 -2.26 -19.58
CA VAL A 124 5.10 -3.63 -19.11
C VAL A 124 4.54 -4.60 -20.15
N THR A 125 5.34 -5.59 -20.51
CA THR A 125 4.95 -6.68 -21.42
C THR A 125 5.21 -8.02 -20.73
N VAL A 126 4.17 -8.87 -20.70
CA VAL A 126 4.24 -10.25 -20.20
C VAL A 126 3.98 -11.19 -21.37
N ALA A 127 4.90 -12.13 -21.59
CA ALA A 127 4.84 -13.11 -22.66
C ALA A 127 5.09 -14.53 -22.14
N ALA A 128 4.56 -15.54 -22.83
CA ALA A 128 4.89 -16.93 -22.51
C ALA A 128 6.38 -17.22 -22.79
N SER A 129 7.10 -17.80 -21.82
CA SER A 129 8.55 -18.03 -21.93
C SER A 129 8.93 -19.03 -23.03
N ASP A 130 8.06 -19.99 -23.35
CA ASP A 130 8.30 -20.97 -24.41
C ASP A 130 7.87 -20.49 -25.81
N ASP A 131 7.08 -19.40 -25.88
CA ASP A 131 6.66 -18.75 -27.12
C ASP A 131 6.56 -17.21 -26.95
N PRO A 132 7.66 -16.46 -27.13
CA PRO A 132 7.70 -15.02 -26.87
C PRO A 132 6.85 -14.19 -27.85
N ASP A 133 6.32 -14.79 -28.92
CA ASP A 133 5.33 -14.14 -29.80
C ASP A 133 3.92 -14.13 -29.17
N THR A 134 3.68 -14.94 -28.13
CA THR A 134 2.43 -14.98 -27.36
C THR A 134 2.51 -13.99 -26.21
N ILE A 135 2.11 -12.75 -26.51
CA ILE A 135 2.00 -11.66 -25.53
C ILE A 135 0.61 -11.73 -24.88
N VAL A 136 0.59 -11.90 -23.56
CA VAL A 136 -0.63 -12.00 -22.76
C VAL A 136 -0.97 -10.69 -22.07
N PHE A 137 0.01 -9.80 -21.93
CA PHE A 137 -0.17 -8.43 -21.44
C PHE A 137 0.81 -7.47 -22.11
N ASP A 138 0.31 -6.28 -22.47
CA ASP A 138 1.09 -5.19 -23.07
C ASP A 138 0.36 -3.88 -22.74
N SER A 139 0.71 -3.27 -21.60
CA SER A 139 0.10 -2.00 -21.16
C SER A 139 1.08 -1.15 -20.38
N GLU A 140 0.80 0.15 -20.40
CA GLU A 140 1.46 1.12 -19.53
C GLU A 140 1.00 0.89 -18.08
N VAL A 141 1.96 0.84 -17.17
CA VAL A 141 1.78 0.79 -15.71
C VAL A 141 2.40 2.06 -15.15
N GLU A 142 1.64 2.81 -14.36
CA GLU A 142 2.11 4.00 -13.66
C GLU A 142 2.52 3.58 -12.25
N VAL A 143 3.74 3.93 -11.84
CA VAL A 143 4.26 3.71 -10.49
C VAL A 143 4.69 5.03 -9.89
N GLU A 144 4.34 5.26 -8.63
CA GLU A 144 4.72 6.45 -7.88
C GLU A 144 5.98 6.18 -7.04
N ASP A 145 6.85 7.18 -6.90
CA ASP A 145 8.02 7.08 -6.01
C ASP A 145 7.58 6.68 -4.59
N GLY A 146 8.37 5.85 -3.94
CA GLY A 146 8.13 5.33 -2.60
C GLY A 146 7.00 4.28 -2.49
N MET A 147 6.28 3.98 -3.57
CA MET A 147 5.16 3.02 -3.56
C MET A 147 5.58 1.66 -4.09
N ASP A 148 4.89 0.62 -3.61
CA ASP A 148 5.13 -0.76 -3.99
C ASP A 148 3.94 -1.34 -4.75
N TYR A 149 4.23 -2.13 -5.78
CA TYR A 149 3.23 -2.69 -6.67
C TYR A 149 3.53 -4.16 -7.00
N THR A 150 2.48 -4.98 -6.97
CA THR A 150 2.51 -6.36 -7.46
C THR A 150 1.64 -6.50 -8.70
N VAL A 151 2.25 -6.91 -9.81
CA VAL A 151 1.53 -7.29 -11.05
C VAL A 151 1.25 -8.79 -10.99
N VAL A 152 -0.01 -9.20 -11.11
CA VAL A 152 -0.40 -10.61 -10.99
C VAL A 152 -1.01 -11.11 -12.29
N ALA A 153 -0.47 -12.19 -12.83
CA ALA A 153 -1.12 -12.95 -13.90
C ALA A 153 -2.14 -13.92 -13.28
N LEU A 154 -3.43 -13.74 -13.62
CA LEU A 154 -4.59 -14.41 -13.01
C LEU A 154 -5.41 -15.15 -14.07
N GLY A 155 -6.28 -16.05 -13.63
CA GLY A 155 -7.25 -16.73 -14.48
C GLY A 155 -6.61 -17.75 -15.41
N GLU A 156 -7.32 -18.12 -16.46
CA GLU A 156 -7.02 -19.29 -17.30
C GLU A 156 -6.92 -18.93 -18.79
N LEU A 157 -6.00 -19.57 -19.51
CA LEU A 157 -5.83 -19.41 -20.96
C LEU A 157 -6.80 -20.26 -21.79
N ALA A 158 -7.41 -21.29 -21.20
CA ALA A 158 -8.38 -22.15 -21.86
C ALA A 158 -9.54 -21.35 -22.50
N ASP A 159 -10.02 -21.80 -23.67
CA ASP A 159 -11.11 -21.13 -24.41
C ASP A 159 -12.46 -21.16 -23.64
N ASP A 160 -12.64 -22.15 -22.77
CA ASP A 160 -13.81 -22.37 -21.92
C ASP A 160 -13.55 -22.11 -20.42
N ALA A 161 -12.50 -21.33 -20.14
CA ALA A 161 -12.15 -20.84 -18.80
C ALA A 161 -13.35 -20.31 -18.00
N THR A 162 -13.39 -20.65 -16.71
CA THR A 162 -14.34 -20.07 -15.76
C THR A 162 -13.96 -18.62 -15.49
N GLN A 163 -12.66 -18.39 -15.27
CA GLN A 163 -12.07 -17.07 -15.13
C GLN A 163 -11.07 -16.84 -16.27
N PRO A 164 -11.38 -16.01 -17.28
CA PRO A 164 -10.47 -15.80 -18.40
C PRO A 164 -9.19 -15.10 -17.92
N PHE A 165 -8.07 -15.44 -18.56
CA PHE A 165 -6.78 -14.86 -18.23
C PHE A 165 -6.82 -13.33 -18.21
N GLU A 166 -6.27 -12.76 -17.15
CA GLU A 166 -6.08 -11.33 -16.99
C GLU A 166 -4.78 -11.01 -16.25
N VAL A 167 -4.37 -9.74 -16.33
CA VAL A 167 -3.29 -9.21 -15.51
C VAL A 167 -3.85 -8.03 -14.72
N ALA A 168 -3.72 -8.13 -13.40
CA ALA A 168 -4.13 -7.09 -12.46
C ALA A 168 -2.89 -6.48 -11.79
N VAL A 169 -3.00 -5.21 -11.42
CA VAL A 169 -1.95 -4.49 -10.68
C VAL A 169 -2.54 -4.13 -9.32
N TYR A 170 -1.82 -4.47 -8.26
CA TYR A 170 -2.20 -4.19 -6.88
C TYR A 170 -1.16 -3.28 -6.25
N GLU A 171 -1.63 -2.31 -5.49
CA GLU A 171 -0.80 -1.49 -4.60
C GLU A 171 -0.51 -2.29 -3.32
N ASP A 172 0.76 -2.29 -2.92
CA ASP A 172 1.27 -3.02 -1.77
C ASP A 172 1.47 -2.03 -0.61
N ASP A 173 0.91 -2.35 0.56
CA ASP A 173 1.12 -1.61 1.80
C ASP A 173 2.14 -2.37 2.64
N ASN A 174 3.41 -2.09 2.36
CA ASN A 174 4.59 -2.65 3.03
C ASN A 174 5.02 -1.84 4.27
N SER A 175 4.16 -0.93 4.77
CA SER A 175 4.47 -0.18 5.99
C SER A 175 4.55 -1.09 7.21
N ASP A 176 5.44 -0.75 8.16
CA ASP A 176 5.65 -1.52 9.39
C ASP A 176 4.36 -1.67 10.21
N PRO A 177 3.82 -2.90 10.40
CA PRO A 177 2.65 -3.15 11.26
C PRO A 177 2.98 -3.07 12.77
N GLY A 178 4.25 -2.91 13.11
CA GLY A 178 4.79 -2.82 14.45
C GLY A 178 5.19 -4.17 15.03
N ALA A 179 6.21 -4.16 15.90
CA ALA A 179 6.89 -5.36 16.43
C ALA A 179 6.02 -6.42 17.14
N ASP A 180 4.77 -6.13 17.48
CA ASP A 180 3.85 -7.08 18.12
C ASP A 180 2.86 -7.72 17.12
N ASN A 181 2.75 -7.19 15.90
CA ASN A 181 1.81 -7.63 14.87
C ASN A 181 2.52 -7.94 13.55
N SER A 182 1.84 -8.73 12.75
CA SER A 182 2.13 -8.95 11.34
C SER A 182 0.95 -8.46 10.51
N ARG A 183 1.21 -8.17 9.23
CA ARG A 183 0.16 -7.91 8.25
C ARG A 183 0.31 -8.88 7.09
N ALA A 184 -0.79 -9.40 6.59
CA ALA A 184 -0.81 -10.18 5.36
C ALA A 184 -1.81 -9.59 4.38
N ARG A 185 -1.39 -9.34 3.14
CA ARG A 185 -2.33 -9.23 2.03
C ARG A 185 -2.73 -10.62 1.57
N VAL A 186 -4.02 -10.90 1.58
CA VAL A 186 -4.58 -12.12 1.02
C VAL A 186 -5.12 -11.78 -0.36
N LEU A 187 -4.74 -12.54 -1.38
CA LEU A 187 -5.27 -12.46 -2.74
C LEU A 187 -5.92 -13.79 -3.12
N HIS A 188 -7.16 -13.74 -3.60
CA HIS A 188 -7.83 -14.93 -4.13
C HIS A 188 -7.61 -15.04 -5.65
N ALA A 189 -6.90 -16.10 -6.08
CA ALA A 189 -6.55 -16.35 -7.48
C ALA A 189 -6.89 -17.77 -7.98
N SER A 190 -7.64 -18.56 -7.21
CA SER A 190 -8.12 -19.88 -7.66
C SER A 190 -9.35 -19.68 -8.56
N PRO A 191 -9.30 -20.12 -9.84
CA PRO A 191 -10.32 -19.76 -10.83
C PRO A 191 -11.63 -20.55 -10.70
N ASP A 192 -11.61 -21.70 -10.02
CA ASP A 192 -12.75 -22.60 -9.86
C ASP A 192 -13.33 -22.60 -8.43
N ALA A 193 -12.74 -21.83 -7.51
CA ALA A 193 -13.30 -21.62 -6.19
C ALA A 193 -14.36 -20.52 -6.20
N PRO A 194 -15.41 -20.65 -5.38
CA PRO A 194 -16.27 -19.51 -5.02
C PRO A 194 -15.47 -18.51 -4.18
N ALA A 195 -16.10 -17.40 -3.79
CA ALA A 195 -15.54 -16.49 -2.79
C ALA A 195 -15.06 -17.28 -1.54
N VAL A 196 -13.97 -16.82 -0.91
CA VAL A 196 -13.32 -17.54 0.18
C VAL A 196 -13.20 -16.70 1.46
N ASP A 197 -13.32 -17.39 2.59
CA ASP A 197 -12.95 -16.88 3.90
C ASP A 197 -11.55 -17.39 4.27
N ILE A 198 -10.77 -16.54 4.95
CA ILE A 198 -9.51 -16.92 5.57
C ILE A 198 -9.74 -16.99 7.07
N VAL A 199 -9.51 -18.16 7.65
CA VAL A 199 -9.72 -18.40 9.08
C VAL A 199 -8.42 -18.79 9.76
N ALA A 200 -8.24 -18.39 11.01
CA ALA A 200 -7.14 -18.82 11.85
C ALA A 200 -7.67 -19.69 13.00
N GLU A 201 -7.10 -20.89 13.16
CA GLU A 201 -7.53 -21.86 14.17
C GLU A 201 -7.50 -21.25 15.58
N GLY A 202 -8.64 -21.29 16.27
CA GLY A 202 -8.78 -20.75 17.62
C GLY A 202 -8.82 -19.22 17.73
N VAL A 203 -8.76 -18.51 16.58
CA VAL A 203 -8.92 -17.05 16.49
C VAL A 203 -10.26 -16.69 15.85
N GLY A 204 -10.58 -17.27 14.70
CA GLY A 204 -11.76 -16.89 13.91
C GLY A 204 -11.42 -16.45 12.49
N PRO A 205 -12.38 -15.87 11.76
CA PRO A 205 -12.14 -15.29 10.45
C PRO A 205 -11.20 -14.08 10.55
N LEU A 206 -10.30 -13.99 9.56
CA LEU A 206 -9.36 -12.89 9.33
C LEU A 206 -9.79 -12.06 8.12
N VAL A 207 -10.32 -12.72 7.09
CA VAL A 207 -10.89 -12.13 5.86
C VAL A 207 -12.14 -12.93 5.53
N GLU A 208 -13.21 -12.27 5.07
CA GLU A 208 -14.49 -12.91 4.75
C GLU A 208 -14.96 -12.52 3.34
N GLY A 209 -15.47 -13.48 2.57
CA GLY A 209 -16.11 -13.25 1.28
C GLY A 209 -15.19 -12.69 0.20
N LEU A 210 -13.90 -13.06 0.20
CA LEU A 210 -12.94 -12.55 -0.78
C LEU A 210 -13.23 -13.17 -2.15
N ASP A 211 -13.69 -12.34 -3.10
CA ASP A 211 -13.99 -12.74 -4.47
C ASP A 211 -12.72 -13.04 -5.30
N PHE A 212 -12.87 -13.76 -6.42
CA PHE A 212 -11.77 -13.96 -7.37
C PHE A 212 -11.16 -12.62 -7.83
N ALA A 213 -9.83 -12.56 -7.85
CA ALA A 213 -9.01 -11.38 -8.13
C ALA A 213 -9.14 -10.23 -7.09
N GLU A 214 -9.86 -10.43 -5.99
CA GLU A 214 -9.87 -9.47 -4.89
C GLU A 214 -8.72 -9.72 -3.91
N ALA A 215 -8.23 -8.64 -3.31
CA ALA A 215 -7.23 -8.69 -2.25
C ALA A 215 -7.64 -7.84 -1.04
N GLU A 216 -7.42 -8.39 0.16
CA GLU A 216 -7.68 -7.71 1.43
C GLU A 216 -6.51 -7.89 2.40
N TYR A 217 -6.28 -6.90 3.25
CA TYR A 217 -5.29 -6.97 4.32
C TYR A 217 -5.89 -7.50 5.62
N ALA A 218 -5.21 -8.46 6.23
CA ALA A 218 -5.48 -8.90 7.59
C ALA A 218 -4.28 -8.63 8.49
N GLU A 219 -4.54 -8.18 9.71
CA GLU A 219 -3.52 -8.02 10.75
C GLU A 219 -3.71 -9.08 11.83
N ALA A 220 -2.61 -9.69 12.26
CA ALA A 220 -2.61 -10.70 13.31
C ALA A 220 -1.41 -10.48 14.25
N PRO A 221 -1.54 -10.77 15.55
CA PRO A 221 -0.39 -10.78 16.45
C PRO A 221 0.71 -11.72 15.96
N ALA A 222 1.96 -11.44 16.32
CA ALA A 222 3.05 -12.37 16.05
C ALA A 222 2.81 -13.72 16.77
N GLY A 223 3.03 -14.83 16.07
CA GLY A 223 2.76 -16.16 16.61
C GLY A 223 2.68 -17.28 15.58
N ASP A 224 2.44 -18.49 16.09
CA ASP A 224 2.20 -19.68 15.26
C ASP A 224 0.69 -19.86 15.03
N TYR A 225 0.31 -20.05 13.77
CA TYR A 225 -1.09 -20.19 13.34
C TYR A 225 -1.25 -21.38 12.41
N THR A 226 -2.40 -22.05 12.51
CA THR A 226 -2.94 -22.87 11.44
C THR A 226 -3.98 -22.03 10.71
N LEU A 227 -3.69 -21.61 9.47
CA LEU A 227 -4.63 -20.88 8.63
C LEU A 227 -5.41 -21.87 7.76
N GLY A 228 -6.69 -21.58 7.54
CA GLY A 228 -7.57 -22.31 6.64
C GLY A 228 -8.16 -21.40 5.58
N VAL A 229 -8.31 -21.91 4.37
CA VAL A 229 -9.16 -21.30 3.33
C VAL A 229 -10.46 -22.09 3.29
N VAL A 230 -11.58 -21.39 3.44
CA VAL A 230 -12.92 -21.98 3.49
C VAL A 230 -13.77 -21.33 2.39
N PRO A 231 -14.56 -22.08 1.62
CA PRO A 231 -15.57 -21.48 0.74
C PRO A 231 -16.53 -20.60 1.54
N ALA A 232 -16.69 -19.34 1.15
CA ALA A 232 -17.57 -18.40 1.83
C ALA A 232 -19.04 -18.80 1.64
N ALA A 233 -19.81 -18.80 2.74
CA ALA A 233 -21.22 -19.18 2.72
C ALA A 233 -22.08 -18.26 1.84
N ASN A 234 -21.67 -16.99 1.68
CA ASN A 234 -22.41 -15.97 0.93
C ASN A 234 -22.51 -16.26 -0.58
N GLY A 235 -21.71 -17.18 -1.12
CA GLY A 235 -21.84 -17.62 -2.52
C GLY A 235 -23.06 -18.52 -2.79
N ALA A 236 -23.67 -19.08 -1.73
CA ALA A 236 -24.89 -19.88 -1.83
C ALA A 236 -26.17 -19.04 -1.65
N GLU A 237 -26.10 -17.92 -0.93
CA GLU A 237 -27.28 -17.08 -0.65
C GLU A 237 -27.80 -16.34 -1.89
N GLU A 238 -26.91 -15.90 -2.81
CA GLU A 238 -27.36 -15.25 -4.05
C GLU A 238 -28.04 -16.24 -5.03
N GLU A 239 -27.63 -17.52 -5.04
CA GLU A 239 -28.32 -18.54 -5.84
C GLU A 239 -29.62 -19.02 -5.18
N GLU A 240 -29.75 -18.95 -3.85
CA GLU A 240 -30.99 -19.26 -3.14
C GLU A 240 -32.02 -18.11 -3.26
N GLU A 241 -31.62 -16.83 -3.19
CA GLU A 241 -32.54 -15.70 -3.43
C GLU A 241 -33.09 -15.69 -4.87
N GLU A 242 -32.28 -16.02 -5.89
CA GLU A 242 -32.76 -16.16 -7.27
C GLU A 242 -33.69 -17.37 -7.47
N GLN A 243 -33.55 -18.42 -6.65
CA GLN A 243 -34.44 -19.58 -6.66
C GLN A 243 -35.75 -19.29 -5.91
N GLU A 244 -35.71 -18.59 -4.78
CA GLU A 244 -36.90 -18.16 -4.04
C GLU A 244 -37.75 -17.15 -4.83
N GLU A 245 -37.16 -16.19 -5.53
CA GLU A 245 -37.90 -15.27 -6.41
C GLU A 245 -38.58 -16.02 -7.59
N GLN A 246 -37.96 -17.11 -8.08
CA GLN A 246 -38.52 -17.96 -9.14
C GLN A 246 -39.59 -18.94 -8.64
N GLU A 247 -39.58 -19.30 -7.36
CA GLU A 247 -40.63 -20.08 -6.71
C GLU A 247 -41.84 -19.21 -6.31
N GLU A 248 -41.62 -17.96 -5.86
CA GLU A 248 -42.71 -17.00 -5.56
C GLU A 248 -43.50 -16.55 -6.82
N GLU A 249 -42.88 -16.55 -8.00
CA GLU A 249 -43.60 -16.34 -9.27
C GLU A 249 -44.38 -17.58 -9.76
N GLN A 250 -44.01 -18.78 -9.30
CA GLN A 250 -44.71 -20.03 -9.61
C GLN A 250 -45.84 -20.34 -8.62
N ASP A 251 -45.73 -19.90 -7.37
CA ASP A 251 -46.78 -20.07 -6.35
C ASP A 251 -47.97 -19.12 -6.48
N GLN A 252 -47.86 -18.07 -7.31
CA GLN A 252 -49.02 -17.23 -7.65
C GLN A 252 -50.00 -17.88 -8.64
N GLU A 253 -49.70 -19.07 -9.18
CA GLU A 253 -50.61 -19.82 -10.05
C GLU A 253 -51.29 -21.04 -9.40
N GLU A 254 -50.89 -21.49 -8.20
CA GLU A 254 -51.52 -22.63 -7.51
C GLU A 254 -51.92 -22.34 -6.05
N GLU A 255 -52.73 -21.29 -5.83
CA GLU A 255 -53.57 -21.20 -4.61
C GLU A 255 -54.64 -22.31 -4.62
N ASP A 256 -54.35 -23.45 -3.99
CA ASP A 256 -55.29 -24.23 -3.16
C ASP A 256 -54.70 -25.64 -2.92
N GLU A 257 -54.02 -25.84 -1.78
CA GLU A 257 -54.19 -26.98 -0.83
C GLU A 257 -52.96 -27.16 0.09
N GLN A 258 -53.06 -26.67 1.34
CA GLN A 258 -52.67 -27.33 2.61
C GLN A 258 -51.24 -27.97 2.66
N GLU A 259 -50.33 -27.67 3.59
CA GLU A 259 -50.40 -27.72 5.06
C GLU A 259 -49.15 -27.03 5.65
N GLN A 260 -49.27 -26.56 6.89
CA GLN A 260 -48.18 -26.05 7.71
C GLN A 260 -47.14 -27.14 7.98
N GLU A 261 -45.91 -26.94 7.53
CA GLU A 261 -44.68 -27.43 8.16
C GLU A 261 -43.70 -26.25 8.24
N GLU A 262 -43.95 -25.33 9.17
CA GLU A 262 -42.85 -24.55 9.76
C GLU A 262 -42.25 -25.46 10.84
N GLU A 263 -41.07 -26.02 10.62
CA GLU A 263 -40.05 -26.35 11.62
C GLU A 263 -38.90 -27.11 10.95
N ASP A 264 -37.83 -26.36 10.68
CA ASP A 264 -36.41 -26.73 10.65
C ASP A 264 -35.72 -25.85 9.60
N ALA A 265 -35.64 -24.54 9.88
CA ALA A 265 -34.53 -23.76 9.35
C ALA A 265 -33.26 -24.41 9.91
N PRO A 266 -32.23 -24.74 9.10
CA PRO A 266 -30.94 -25.08 9.67
C PRO A 266 -30.57 -23.92 10.59
N GLU A 267 -30.27 -24.23 11.86
CA GLU A 267 -29.61 -23.24 12.70
C GLU A 267 -28.35 -22.87 11.94
N ASP A 268 -28.23 -21.59 11.55
CA ASP A 268 -27.01 -21.03 10.97
C ASP A 268 -25.83 -21.47 11.84
N GLU A 269 -25.12 -22.50 11.39
CA GLU A 269 -23.78 -22.78 11.84
C GLU A 269 -22.93 -21.70 11.19
N ASN A 270 -23.03 -20.46 11.68
CA ASN A 270 -22.01 -19.45 11.50
C ASN A 270 -20.72 -20.10 12.01
N GLY A 271 -19.99 -20.70 11.08
CA GLY A 271 -18.76 -21.45 11.26
C GLY A 271 -17.76 -20.55 11.95
N ASN A 272 -17.70 -20.70 13.26
CA ASN A 272 -16.96 -19.80 14.12
C ASN A 272 -15.48 -20.22 14.11
N GLY A 273 -14.80 -20.06 12.97
CA GLY A 273 -13.35 -20.27 12.81
C GLY A 273 -12.87 -21.71 12.91
N ASP A 274 -13.74 -22.71 12.70
CA ASP A 274 -13.35 -24.11 12.71
C ASP A 274 -12.86 -24.53 11.32
N LEU A 275 -11.64 -25.10 11.25
CA LEU A 275 -10.99 -25.58 10.03
C LEU A 275 -11.66 -26.81 9.39
N GLU A 276 -12.83 -27.23 9.87
CA GLU A 276 -13.46 -28.49 9.49
C GLU A 276 -13.86 -28.52 8.00
N ASP A 277 -14.21 -27.35 7.45
CA ASP A 277 -14.59 -27.16 6.05
C ASP A 277 -13.47 -26.55 5.20
N ALA A 278 -12.25 -26.44 5.74
CA ALA A 278 -11.13 -25.86 5.03
C ALA A 278 -10.74 -26.72 3.82
N VAL A 279 -10.76 -26.12 2.63
CA VAL A 279 -10.28 -26.76 1.39
C VAL A 279 -8.76 -26.81 1.32
N ALA A 280 -8.09 -25.95 2.07
CA ALA A 280 -6.66 -26.00 2.32
C ALA A 280 -6.32 -25.46 3.70
N THR A 281 -5.22 -25.97 4.26
CA THR A 281 -4.66 -25.48 5.51
C THR A 281 -3.16 -25.27 5.37
N VAL A 282 -2.63 -24.28 6.07
CA VAL A 282 -1.20 -23.99 6.13
C VAL A 282 -0.79 -23.62 7.56
N ASP A 283 0.27 -24.26 8.04
CA ASP A 283 0.94 -23.85 9.27
C ASP A 283 1.89 -22.70 8.96
N VAL A 284 1.72 -21.56 9.63
CA VAL A 284 2.57 -20.37 9.46
C VAL A 284 3.07 -19.87 10.81
N THR A 285 4.28 -19.31 10.81
CA THR A 285 4.79 -18.52 11.93
C THR A 285 4.87 -17.09 11.44
N LEU A 286 4.03 -16.21 11.99
CA LEU A 286 3.99 -14.80 11.66
C LEU A 286 4.92 -14.03 12.60
N GLU A 287 5.90 -13.33 12.04
CA GLU A 287 6.85 -12.52 12.78
C GLU A 287 6.31 -11.09 12.96
N GLY A 288 6.61 -10.48 14.11
CA GLY A 288 6.20 -9.12 14.41
C GLY A 288 7.02 -8.11 13.62
N GLY A 289 6.38 -7.04 13.12
CA GLY A 289 7.00 -6.08 12.21
C GLY A 289 7.04 -6.54 10.76
N THR A 290 6.46 -7.69 10.43
CA THR A 290 6.57 -8.29 9.08
C THR A 290 5.27 -8.16 8.28
N VAL A 291 5.41 -7.81 7.00
CA VAL A 291 4.35 -7.81 5.99
C VAL A 291 4.53 -9.02 5.07
N TYR A 292 3.43 -9.71 4.76
CA TYR A 292 3.39 -10.89 3.90
C TYR A 292 2.37 -10.71 2.77
N THR A 293 2.57 -11.42 1.66
CA THR A 293 1.52 -11.67 0.65
C THR A 293 1.21 -13.16 0.62
N ALA A 294 -0.07 -13.51 0.75
CA ALA A 294 -0.59 -14.86 0.64
C ALA A 294 -1.56 -14.92 -0.55
N ILE A 295 -1.25 -15.76 -1.54
CA ILE A 295 -2.08 -15.94 -2.73
C ILE A 295 -2.70 -17.33 -2.70
N ALA A 296 -4.03 -17.41 -2.65
CA ALA A 296 -4.78 -18.65 -2.81
C ALA A 296 -4.87 -18.98 -4.31
N VAL A 297 -4.16 -20.01 -4.77
CA VAL A 297 -4.03 -20.32 -6.22
C VAL A 297 -4.30 -21.79 -6.52
N GLY A 298 -4.50 -22.11 -7.80
CA GLY A 298 -4.71 -23.48 -8.27
C GLY A 298 -6.18 -23.90 -8.18
N TYR A 299 -6.46 -25.16 -8.49
CA TYR A 299 -7.81 -25.68 -8.66
C TYR A 299 -8.30 -26.43 -7.44
N LEU A 300 -9.54 -26.19 -7.02
CA LEU A 300 -10.24 -27.03 -6.05
C LEU A 300 -10.60 -28.41 -6.63
N ASP A 301 -10.94 -28.47 -7.92
CA ASP A 301 -11.20 -29.73 -8.65
C ASP A 301 -10.29 -29.89 -9.88
N PRO A 302 -8.99 -30.17 -9.69
CA PRO A 302 -8.01 -30.25 -10.79
C PRO A 302 -8.33 -31.34 -11.81
N GLU A 303 -9.11 -32.38 -11.45
CA GLU A 303 -9.50 -33.43 -12.41
C GLU A 303 -10.58 -32.96 -13.40
N ALA A 304 -11.28 -31.87 -13.09
CA ALA A 304 -12.27 -31.22 -13.95
C ALA A 304 -11.69 -30.03 -14.75
N SER A 305 -10.43 -29.67 -14.50
CA SER A 305 -9.79 -28.46 -15.04
C SER A 305 -8.81 -28.75 -16.18
N ASP A 306 -8.29 -27.68 -16.79
CA ASP A 306 -7.35 -27.75 -17.91
C ASP A 306 -5.89 -28.03 -17.49
N SER A 307 -5.59 -28.02 -16.19
CA SER A 307 -4.31 -28.45 -15.63
C SER A 307 -4.48 -29.20 -14.30
N ASP A 308 -3.46 -29.98 -13.92
CA ASP A 308 -3.43 -30.75 -12.67
C ASP A 308 -2.97 -29.92 -11.45
N GLU A 309 -2.99 -28.58 -11.54
CA GLU A 309 -2.46 -27.70 -10.51
C GLU A 309 -3.40 -27.59 -9.30
N GLU A 310 -3.21 -28.46 -8.32
CA GLU A 310 -4.00 -28.52 -7.08
C GLU A 310 -4.01 -27.18 -6.31
N PHE A 311 -5.12 -26.88 -5.64
CA PHE A 311 -5.22 -25.69 -4.80
C PHE A 311 -4.09 -25.62 -3.76
N GLY A 312 -3.54 -24.43 -3.56
CA GLY A 312 -2.53 -24.17 -2.55
C GLY A 312 -2.39 -22.68 -2.25
N ILE A 313 -1.48 -22.38 -1.31
CA ILE A 313 -1.17 -21.00 -0.92
C ILE A 313 0.28 -20.72 -1.29
N ALA A 314 0.51 -19.68 -2.09
CA ALA A 314 1.83 -19.08 -2.28
C ALA A 314 2.01 -17.98 -1.23
N LEU A 315 2.90 -18.19 -0.28
CA LEU A 315 3.20 -17.25 0.80
C LEU A 315 4.59 -16.66 0.60
N VAL A 316 4.69 -15.34 0.61
CA VAL A 316 5.94 -14.60 0.52
C VAL A 316 6.02 -13.53 1.62
N GLU A 317 7.25 -13.25 2.05
CA GLU A 317 7.56 -12.14 2.95
C GLU A 317 7.89 -10.91 2.09
N ASP A 318 7.22 -9.80 2.36
CA ASP A 318 7.29 -8.60 1.54
C ASP A 318 8.21 -7.55 2.17
N ALA A 319 8.06 -7.32 3.48
CA ALA A 319 8.86 -6.35 4.21
C ALA A 319 9.01 -6.73 5.69
N VAL A 320 10.12 -6.32 6.30
CA VAL A 320 10.40 -6.46 7.74
C VAL A 320 10.77 -5.09 8.30
N ASP A 321 10.10 -4.67 9.37
CA ASP A 321 10.25 -3.35 10.00
C ASP A 321 10.11 -2.19 8.99
N GLY A 322 9.23 -2.36 7.99
CA GLY A 322 8.98 -1.39 6.92
C GLY A 322 9.99 -1.41 5.76
N GLN A 323 10.97 -2.31 5.78
CA GLN A 323 11.97 -2.45 4.72
C GLN A 323 11.67 -3.67 3.84
N ARG A 324 11.64 -3.48 2.50
CA ARG A 324 11.41 -4.55 1.53
C ARG A 324 12.43 -5.69 1.68
N VAL A 325 11.95 -6.92 1.58
CA VAL A 325 12.81 -8.10 1.53
C VAL A 325 13.36 -8.27 0.10
N GLY A 326 14.67 -8.51 -0.03
CA GLY A 326 15.30 -8.81 -1.31
C GLY A 326 15.63 -7.60 -2.19
N ALA A 327 15.30 -6.37 -1.76
CA ALA A 327 15.88 -5.18 -2.37
C ALA A 327 17.37 -5.15 -2.04
N GLU A 328 18.24 -5.31 -3.04
CA GLU A 328 19.68 -5.09 -2.84
C GLU A 328 19.85 -3.66 -2.33
N GLU A 329 20.35 -3.48 -1.11
CA GLU A 329 20.77 -2.14 -0.66
C GLU A 329 21.83 -1.68 -1.66
N GLU A 330 21.58 -0.57 -2.36
CA GLU A 330 22.67 0.12 -3.05
C GLU A 330 23.69 0.48 -1.96
N GLU A 331 24.79 -0.27 -1.85
CA GLU A 331 25.86 0.10 -0.94
C GLU A 331 26.38 1.47 -1.38
N GLU A 332 25.95 2.51 -0.66
CA GLU A 332 26.46 3.88 -0.69
C GLU A 332 27.97 3.85 -0.98
N ALA A 333 28.35 4.29 -2.18
CA ALA A 333 29.74 4.34 -2.57
C ALA A 333 30.48 5.21 -1.53
N PRO A 334 31.61 4.76 -0.96
CA PRO A 334 32.31 5.55 0.04
C PRO A 334 32.70 6.89 -0.57
N GLU A 335 32.27 7.99 0.04
CA GLU A 335 32.67 9.34 -0.35
C GLU A 335 34.20 9.41 -0.46
N GLU A 336 34.70 9.67 -1.66
CA GLU A 336 36.12 9.89 -1.86
C GLU A 336 36.47 11.24 -1.21
N GLU A 337 37.04 11.21 -0.01
CA GLU A 337 37.65 12.40 0.60
C GLU A 337 38.72 12.95 -0.35
N GLU A 338 38.44 14.08 -0.98
CA GLU A 338 39.42 14.81 -1.77
C GLU A 338 40.51 15.35 -0.83
N GLU A 339 41.69 14.70 -0.83
CA GLU A 339 42.88 15.24 -0.16
C GLU A 339 43.31 16.54 -0.88
N GLU A 340 43.02 17.70 -0.29
CA GLU A 340 43.54 18.99 -0.74
C GLU A 340 45.06 19.05 -0.57
N GLU A 341 45.80 19.02 -1.68
CA GLU A 341 47.23 19.35 -1.70
C GLU A 341 47.39 20.88 -1.56
N GLU A 342 47.76 21.35 -0.36
CA GLU A 342 48.16 22.75 -0.14
C GLU A 342 49.49 23.06 -0.87
N GLU A 343 49.43 23.84 -1.95
CA GLU A 343 50.60 24.47 -2.57
C GLU A 343 51.04 25.69 -1.73
N GLU A 344 52.14 25.56 -0.98
CA GLU A 344 52.78 26.70 -0.32
C GLU A 344 53.46 27.61 -1.36
N GLU A 345 52.89 28.80 -1.58
CA GLU A 345 53.51 29.89 -2.35
C GLU A 345 54.68 30.52 -1.56
N GLU A 346 55.92 30.41 -2.08
CA GLU A 346 57.06 31.16 -1.57
C GLU A 346 56.98 32.63 -2.04
N GLU A 347 56.70 33.55 -1.12
CA GLU A 347 56.77 34.99 -1.35
C GLU A 347 58.23 35.47 -1.53
N GLU A 348 58.58 35.85 -2.75
CA GLU A 348 59.80 36.63 -3.06
C GLU A 348 59.62 38.10 -2.61
N GLU A 349 60.14 38.47 -1.44
CA GLU A 349 60.33 39.88 -1.10
C GLU A 349 61.57 40.46 -1.81
N GLU A 350 61.32 41.30 -2.82
CA GLU A 350 62.31 42.20 -3.40
C GLU A 350 62.63 43.40 -2.48
N ALA A 351 63.91 43.75 -2.36
CA ALA A 351 64.33 45.14 -2.16
C ALA A 351 65.84 45.34 -2.50
N PRO A 352 66.26 46.57 -2.86
CA PRO A 352 67.04 46.78 -4.09
C PRO A 352 68.47 47.32 -3.89
N GLU A 353 69.18 47.33 -5.02
CA GLU A 353 70.31 48.17 -5.49
C GLU A 353 71.19 48.88 -4.45
N GLU A 354 72.52 48.77 -4.58
CA GLU A 354 73.39 49.92 -4.89
C GLU A 354 74.74 49.45 -5.47
N GLU A 355 75.31 50.36 -6.25
CA GLU A 355 76.33 50.25 -7.28
C GLU A 355 77.78 50.18 -6.73
N GLU A 356 78.70 50.20 -7.72
CA GLU A 356 80.11 50.63 -7.63
C GLU A 356 81.11 49.54 -7.18
N GLU A 357 82.29 49.39 -7.74
CA GLU A 357 83.04 49.96 -8.87
C GLU A 357 84.34 49.14 -8.87
N GLU A 358 84.98 48.95 -10.03
CA GLU A 358 86.45 48.88 -10.18
C GLU A 358 87.18 47.70 -9.49
N GLU A 359 88.30 47.14 -9.93
CA GLU A 359 89.18 47.26 -11.08
C GLU A 359 90.17 46.07 -10.92
N GLU A 360 90.92 45.78 -11.98
CA GLU A 360 92.29 45.21 -11.93
C GLU A 360 92.47 43.79 -11.38
N GLU A 361 92.70 42.81 -12.26
CA GLU A 361 94.00 42.43 -12.82
C GLU A 361 94.83 41.46 -11.95
N GLU A 362 95.35 40.47 -12.66
CA GLU A 362 96.53 39.64 -12.37
C GLU A 362 96.42 38.41 -11.43
N ASN A 363 96.36 37.28 -12.15
CA ASN A 363 97.15 36.04 -12.03
C ASN A 363 96.64 34.87 -11.17
#